data_AF-A0A7S1SVX0-F1
#
_entry.id   AF-A0A7S1SVX0-F1
#
_cell.length_a   1.000
_cell.length_b   1.000
_cell.length_c   1.000
_cell.angle_alpha   90.00
_cell.angle_beta   90.00
_cell.angle_gamma   90.00
#
_symmetry.space_group_name_H-M   'P 1'
#
loop_
_entity.id
_entity.type
_entity.pdbx_description
1 polymer ?
#
loop_
_entity_poly.entity_id
_entity_poly.type
_entity_poly.pdbx_seq_one_letter_code
_entity_poly.pdbx_strand_id
1 'polypeptide(L)'
;GGVGEFGRSQQLFFALAQAAWVPAGMMTLVMVFTTLDPITQGWFRCLPDGPDFEGCEAVHNTTNPALAVQKFCELPATSWEWTRRQDSIVSEWGLICEEAWKQQAVNSGFFAGFLVGAGLFGTLSDTLGRKRALLLSLLVAGGSSMLC
;
A
#
# COMPACT_ATOMS: atom_id res chain seq x y z
N GLY A 1 12.26 37.40 -24.95
CA GLY A 1 12.24 35.94 -25.17
C GLY A 1 13.41 35.37 -24.43
N GLY A 2 13.16 34.85 -23.23
CA GLY A 2 14.23 34.35 -22.37
C GLY A 2 14.75 33.03 -22.92
N VAL A 3 16.07 32.89 -23.00
CA VAL A 3 16.75 31.62 -23.26
C VAL A 3 16.29 30.63 -22.20
N GLY A 4 15.31 29.79 -22.52
CA GLY A 4 14.80 28.76 -21.64
C GLY A 4 13.30 28.55 -21.57
N GLU A 5 12.44 29.19 -22.36
CA GLU A 5 11.00 28.85 -22.36
C GLU A 5 10.74 27.41 -22.84
N PHE A 6 10.04 26.62 -22.03
CA PHE A 6 9.55 25.30 -22.42
C PHE A 6 8.49 25.49 -23.50
N GLY A 7 8.70 24.93 -24.70
CA GLY A 7 7.71 25.01 -25.78
C GLY A 7 6.42 24.28 -25.40
N ARG A 8 5.27 24.76 -25.90
CA ARG A 8 3.92 24.21 -25.61
C ARG A 8 3.82 22.70 -25.88
N SER A 9 4.45 22.22 -26.96
CA SER A 9 4.54 20.79 -27.27
C SER A 9 5.43 20.02 -26.29
N GLN A 10 6.49 20.65 -25.77
CA GLN A 10 7.41 20.04 -24.80
C GLN A 10 6.76 19.89 -23.42
N GLN A 11 5.90 20.84 -23.02
CA GLN A 11 5.05 20.71 -21.84
C GLN A 11 3.99 19.61 -22.00
N LEU A 12 3.41 19.48 -23.20
CA LEU A 12 2.45 18.42 -23.50
C LEU A 12 3.09 17.03 -23.43
N PHE A 13 4.28 16.84 -24.02
CA PHE A 13 5.01 15.58 -23.91
C PHE A 13 5.38 15.24 -22.46
N PHE A 14 5.79 16.24 -21.68
CA PHE A 14 6.07 16.06 -20.26
C PHE A 14 4.79 15.65 -19.49
N ALA A 15 3.66 16.31 -19.74
CA ALA A 15 2.39 15.98 -19.10
C ALA A 15 1.90 14.56 -19.46
N LEU A 16 2.04 14.15 -20.73
CA LEU A 16 1.69 12.79 -21.17
C LEU A 16 2.61 11.73 -20.56
N ALA A 17 3.91 12.02 -20.42
CA ALA A 17 4.85 11.14 -19.73
C ALA A 17 4.52 10.99 -18.24
N GLN A 18 4.12 12.07 -17.57
CA GLN A 18 3.67 12.03 -16.17
C GLN A 18 2.32 11.31 -16.03
N ALA A 19 1.42 11.42 -17.01
CA ALA A 19 0.15 10.69 -17.02
C ALA A 19 0.36 9.17 -17.06
N ALA A 20 1.44 8.69 -17.69
CA ALA A 20 1.79 7.26 -17.68
C ALA A 20 2.22 6.73 -16.30
N TRP A 21 2.54 7.61 -15.35
CA TRP A 21 2.87 7.25 -13.96
C TRP A 21 1.63 7.21 -13.05
N VAL A 22 0.46 7.70 -13.52
CA VAL A 22 -0.79 7.65 -12.75
C VAL A 22 -1.20 6.22 -12.39
N PRO A 23 -1.13 5.21 -13.30
CA PRO A 23 -1.42 3.82 -12.94
C PRO A 23 -0.45 3.26 -11.90
N ALA A 24 0.84 3.61 -11.97
CA ALA A 24 1.82 3.23 -10.96
C ALA A 24 1.48 3.85 -9.60
N GLY A 25 0.99 5.10 -9.58
CA GLY A 25 0.44 5.74 -8.39
C GLY A 25 -0.81 5.04 -7.86
N MET A 26 -1.68 4.49 -8.71
CA MET A 26 -2.83 3.70 -8.25
C MET A 26 -2.40 2.34 -7.67
N MET A 27 -1.34 1.73 -8.18
CA MET A 27 -0.81 0.47 -7.64
C MET A 27 -0.30 0.61 -6.20
N THR A 28 0.19 1.79 -5.80
CA THR A 28 0.61 2.01 -4.40
C THR A 28 -0.58 2.02 -3.44
N LEU A 29 -1.75 2.51 -3.90
CA LEU A 29 -2.97 2.51 -3.12
C LEU A 29 -3.50 1.11 -2.85
N VAL A 30 -3.15 0.12 -3.68
CA VAL A 30 -3.54 -1.29 -3.47
C VAL A 30 -3.09 -1.78 -2.10
N MET A 31 -1.91 -1.38 -1.61
CA MET A 31 -1.47 -1.79 -0.27
C MET A 31 -2.47 -1.32 0.80
N VAL A 32 -2.95 -0.08 0.72
CA VAL A 32 -3.91 0.47 1.71
C VAL A 32 -5.24 -0.29 1.71
N PHE A 33 -5.76 -0.61 0.52
CA PHE A 33 -7.04 -1.30 0.41
C PHE A 33 -6.95 -2.79 0.76
N THR A 34 -5.80 -3.41 0.52
CA THR A 34 -5.59 -4.85 0.78
C THR A 34 -5.14 -5.14 2.21
N THR A 35 -4.65 -4.16 2.96
CA THR A 35 -4.28 -4.29 4.37
C THR A 35 -5.37 -3.75 5.32
N LEU A 36 -6.62 -3.68 4.87
CA LEU A 36 -7.71 -3.28 5.76
C LEU A 36 -7.83 -4.30 6.91
N ASP A 37 -7.85 -3.79 8.15
CA ASP A 37 -7.96 -4.59 9.36
C ASP A 37 -9.37 -5.23 9.44
N PRO A 38 -9.50 -6.55 9.27
CA PRO A 38 -10.80 -7.22 9.21
C PRO A 38 -11.54 -7.20 10.56
N ILE A 39 -10.82 -6.97 11.67
CA ILE A 39 -11.39 -6.85 13.01
C ILE A 39 -12.21 -5.55 13.14
N THR A 40 -11.65 -4.41 12.70
CA THR A 40 -12.34 -3.11 12.78
C THR A 40 -13.55 -3.02 11.85
N GLN A 41 -13.53 -3.80 10.77
CA GLN A 41 -14.64 -3.92 9.82
C GLN A 41 -15.68 -4.98 10.25
N GLY A 42 -15.43 -5.73 11.32
CA GLY A 42 -16.34 -6.77 11.81
C GLY A 42 -16.46 -7.98 10.87
N TRP A 43 -15.42 -8.30 10.10
CA TRP A 43 -15.45 -9.38 9.10
C TRP A 43 -15.16 -10.76 9.69
N PHE A 44 -15.63 -11.04 10.90
CA PHE A 44 -15.46 -12.33 11.58
C PHE A 44 -16.76 -12.76 12.22
N ARG A 45 -16.93 -14.07 12.40
CA ARG A 45 -18.05 -14.67 13.12
C ARG A 45 -17.54 -15.61 14.21
N CYS A 46 -18.26 -15.66 15.33
CA CYS A 46 -17.95 -16.58 16.41
C CYS A 46 -18.53 -17.96 16.13
N LEU A 47 -17.76 -19.02 16.44
CA LEU A 47 -18.22 -20.39 16.30
C LEU A 47 -18.93 -20.84 17.58
N PRO A 48 -20.17 -21.37 17.49
CA PRO A 48 -20.95 -21.77 18.67
C PRO A 48 -20.34 -22.98 19.41
N ASP A 49 -19.60 -23.84 18.71
CA ASP A 49 -18.88 -24.98 19.31
C ASP A 49 -17.46 -24.61 19.78
N GLY A 50 -17.11 -23.32 19.75
CA GLY A 50 -15.80 -22.83 20.14
C GLY A 50 -15.56 -22.92 21.66
N PRO A 51 -14.31 -23.09 22.10
CA PRO A 51 -13.97 -23.17 23.53
C PRO A 51 -14.21 -21.85 24.29
N ASP A 52 -14.43 -20.74 23.58
CA ASP A 52 -14.57 -19.40 24.15
C ASP A 52 -15.57 -18.54 23.36
N PHE A 53 -16.83 -19.00 23.30
CA PHE A 53 -17.91 -18.33 22.57
C PHE A 53 -18.30 -16.99 23.22
N GLU A 54 -18.43 -16.97 24.55
CA GLU A 54 -18.79 -15.76 25.31
C GLU A 54 -17.74 -14.65 25.18
N GLY A 55 -16.45 -15.02 25.20
CA GLY A 55 -15.35 -14.10 24.95
C GLY A 55 -15.38 -13.52 23.52
N CYS A 56 -15.65 -14.35 22.52
CA CYS A 56 -15.75 -13.91 21.13
C CYS A 56 -16.94 -12.97 20.90
N GLU A 57 -18.10 -13.28 21.47
CA GLU A 57 -19.31 -12.45 21.34
C GLU A 57 -19.13 -11.09 22.04
N ALA A 58 -18.43 -11.05 23.17
CA ALA A 58 -18.08 -9.81 23.85
C ALA A 58 -17.17 -8.90 23.00
N VAL A 59 -16.30 -9.49 22.17
CA VAL A 59 -15.48 -8.74 21.20
C VAL A 59 -16.33 -8.30 20.01
N HIS A 60 -17.22 -9.15 19.51
CA HIS A 60 -18.08 -8.82 18.36
C HIS A 60 -19.07 -7.67 18.67
N ASN A 61 -19.58 -7.61 19.90
CA ASN A 61 -20.54 -6.57 20.32
C ASN A 61 -19.87 -5.30 20.88
N THR A 62 -18.54 -5.23 20.90
CA THR A 62 -17.86 -4.04 21.42
C THR A 62 -17.91 -2.89 20.43
N THR A 63 -18.16 -1.68 20.92
CA THR A 63 -18.13 -0.45 20.12
C THR A 63 -16.76 0.23 20.14
N ASN A 64 -15.85 -0.22 21.01
CA ASN A 64 -14.50 0.32 21.11
C ASN A 64 -13.52 -0.50 20.25
N PRO A 65 -13.04 0.05 19.12
CA PRO A 65 -12.18 -0.69 18.19
C PRO A 65 -10.83 -1.05 18.80
N ALA A 66 -10.28 -0.23 19.70
CA ALA A 66 -8.99 -0.52 20.35
C ALA A 66 -9.11 -1.70 21.33
N LEU A 67 -10.23 -1.76 22.07
CA LEU A 67 -10.51 -2.88 22.97
C LEU A 67 -10.83 -4.17 22.19
N ALA A 68 -11.51 -4.04 21.05
CA ALA A 68 -11.81 -5.16 20.17
C ALA A 68 -10.53 -5.88 19.73
N VAL A 69 -9.56 -5.12 19.21
CA VAL A 69 -8.29 -5.66 18.73
C VAL A 69 -7.50 -6.32 19.87
N GLN A 70 -7.43 -5.68 21.05
CA GLN A 70 -6.69 -6.24 22.18
C GLN A 70 -7.26 -7.59 22.65
N LYS A 71 -8.57 -7.65 22.89
CA LYS A 71 -9.23 -8.88 23.34
C LYS A 71 -9.30 -9.96 22.25
N PHE A 72 -9.36 -9.56 20.98
CA PHE A 72 -9.32 -10.50 19.87
C PHE A 72 -8.03 -11.32 19.84
N CYS A 73 -6.91 -10.73 20.26
CA CYS A 73 -5.61 -11.39 20.34
C CYS A 73 -5.48 -12.42 21.45
N GLU A 74 -6.37 -12.38 22.45
CA GLU A 74 -6.41 -13.35 23.55
C GLU A 74 -7.30 -14.56 23.21
N LEU A 75 -8.11 -14.47 22.13
CA LEU A 75 -9.01 -15.54 21.71
C LEU A 75 -8.25 -16.69 21.02
N PRO A 76 -8.63 -17.95 21.27
CA PRO A 76 -8.10 -19.09 20.53
C PRO A 76 -8.56 -19.05 19.07
N ALA A 77 -7.69 -19.41 18.13
CA ALA A 77 -7.99 -19.37 16.69
C ALA A 77 -9.16 -20.27 16.24
N THR A 78 -9.64 -21.17 17.10
CA THR A 78 -10.80 -22.05 16.84
C THR A 78 -12.13 -21.48 17.31
N SER A 79 -12.16 -20.35 18.03
CA SER A 79 -13.41 -19.74 18.50
C SER A 79 -14.07 -18.82 17.48
N TRP A 80 -13.37 -18.47 16.40
CA TRP A 80 -13.84 -17.53 15.39
C TRP A 80 -13.43 -17.96 13.98
N GLU A 81 -14.14 -17.46 12.97
CA GLU A 81 -13.83 -17.66 11.56
C GLU A 81 -14.01 -16.36 10.77
N TRP A 82 -13.14 -16.11 9.80
CA TRP A 82 -13.28 -14.97 8.89
C TRP A 82 -14.47 -15.15 7.96
N THR A 83 -15.40 -14.19 7.96
CA THR A 83 -16.52 -14.16 7.02
C THR A 83 -16.06 -13.83 5.60
N ARG A 84 -14.98 -13.03 5.48
CA ARG A 84 -14.39 -12.60 4.21
C ARG A 84 -12.88 -12.82 4.18
N ARG A 85 -12.46 -14.06 3.89
CA ARG A 85 -11.04 -14.43 3.83
C ARG A 85 -10.29 -13.84 2.63
N GLN A 86 -10.97 -13.62 1.50
CA GLN A 86 -10.34 -13.21 0.23
C GLN A 86 -10.27 -11.68 0.04
N ASP A 87 -10.97 -10.91 0.89
CA ASP A 87 -11.09 -9.46 0.72
C ASP A 87 -9.87 -8.70 1.29
N SER A 88 -9.05 -9.34 2.12
CA SER A 88 -7.90 -8.71 2.77
C SER A 88 -6.73 -9.69 2.91
N ILE A 89 -5.52 -9.21 2.64
CA ILE A 89 -4.28 -9.98 2.86
C ILE A 89 -4.14 -10.35 4.35
N VAL A 90 -4.72 -9.54 5.23
CA VAL A 90 -4.69 -9.76 6.67
C VAL A 90 -5.52 -10.98 7.08
N SER A 91 -6.71 -11.16 6.50
CA SER A 91 -7.58 -12.30 6.81
C SER A 91 -7.14 -13.59 6.10
N GLU A 92 -6.48 -13.48 4.94
CA GLU A 92 -5.95 -14.63 4.22
C GLU A 92 -4.73 -15.26 4.92
N TRP A 93 -3.80 -14.43 5.38
CA TRP A 93 -2.54 -14.88 5.97
C TRP A 93 -2.50 -14.83 7.50
N GLY A 94 -3.52 -14.24 8.15
CA GLY A 94 -3.61 -14.14 9.61
C GLY A 94 -2.59 -13.18 10.23
N LEU A 95 -2.27 -12.07 9.57
CA LEU A 95 -1.31 -11.05 10.07
C LEU A 95 -1.95 -10.15 11.15
N ILE A 96 -2.47 -10.75 12.21
CA ILE A 96 -3.08 -10.07 13.34
C ILE A 96 -2.16 -10.12 14.56
N CYS A 97 -2.39 -9.23 15.54
CA CYS A 97 -1.75 -9.29 16.85
C CYS A 97 -0.21 -9.23 16.79
N GLU A 98 0.48 -10.31 17.17
CA GLU A 98 1.94 -10.40 17.14
C GLU A 98 2.52 -10.24 15.72
N GLU A 99 1.71 -10.47 14.68
CA GLU A 99 2.14 -10.39 13.29
C GLU A 99 1.70 -9.10 12.58
N ALA A 100 1.02 -8.18 13.29
CA ALA A 100 0.54 -6.92 12.72
C ALA A 100 1.70 -6.01 12.25
N TRP A 101 2.89 -6.11 12.87
CA TRP A 101 4.07 -5.33 12.48
C TRP A 101 4.56 -5.65 11.06
N LYS A 102 4.31 -6.86 10.55
CA LYS A 102 4.73 -7.26 9.20
C LYS A 102 4.12 -6.37 8.12
N GLN A 103 2.86 -5.95 8.30
CA GLN A 103 2.20 -5.04 7.38
C GLN A 103 2.89 -3.66 7.37
N GLN A 104 3.19 -3.14 8.56
CA GLN A 104 3.89 -1.87 8.71
C GLN A 104 5.30 -1.93 8.13
N ALA A 105 6.00 -3.05 8.31
CA ALA A 105 7.33 -3.27 7.75
C ALA A 105 7.33 -3.25 6.22
N VAL A 106 6.36 -3.91 5.58
CA VAL A 106 6.20 -3.89 4.11
C VAL A 106 5.95 -2.46 3.62
N ASN A 107 5.05 -1.72 4.27
CA ASN A 107 4.75 -0.34 3.90
C ASN A 107 5.98 0.59 4.07
N SER A 108 6.71 0.46 5.18
CA SER A 108 7.94 1.22 5.40
C SER A 108 9.03 0.87 4.36
N GLY A 109 9.19 -0.41 4.02
CA GLY A 109 10.10 -0.85 2.98
C GLY A 109 9.78 -0.24 1.61
N PHE A 110 8.50 -0.14 1.28
CA PHE A 110 8.04 0.52 0.06
C PHE A 110 8.45 2.00 0.00
N PHE A 111 8.14 2.78 1.04
CA PHE A 111 8.52 4.19 1.09
C PHE A 111 10.03 4.42 1.14
N ALA A 112 10.77 3.55 1.84
CA ALA A 112 12.23 3.60 1.86
C ALA A 112 12.80 3.37 0.46
N GLY A 113 12.30 2.38 -0.28
CA GLY A 113 12.67 2.15 -1.67
C GLY A 113 12.37 3.36 -2.56
N PHE A 114 11.21 3.98 -2.38
CA PHE A 114 10.84 5.20 -3.11
C PHE A 114 11.79 6.37 -2.82
N LEU A 115 12.15 6.60 -1.55
CA LEU A 115 13.09 7.65 -1.15
C LEU A 115 14.49 7.43 -1.72
N VAL A 116 14.99 6.19 -1.67
CA VAL A 116 16.29 5.85 -2.24
C VAL A 116 16.28 6.08 -3.76
N GLY A 117 15.23 5.64 -4.45
CA GLY A 117 15.06 5.89 -5.88
C GLY A 117 15.03 7.39 -6.19
N ALA A 118 14.18 8.15 -5.50
CA ALA A 118 14.06 9.59 -5.68
C ALA A 118 15.38 10.33 -5.40
N GLY A 119 16.14 9.93 -4.38
CA GLY A 119 17.45 10.52 -4.06
C GLY A 119 18.48 10.27 -5.17
N LEU A 120 18.56 9.04 -5.67
CA LEU A 120 19.48 8.70 -6.76
C LEU A 120 19.10 9.40 -8.08
N PHE A 121 17.83 9.37 -8.46
CA PHE A 121 17.38 10.06 -9.68
C PHE A 121 17.39 11.57 -9.56
N GLY A 122 17.14 12.12 -8.37
CA GLY A 122 17.22 13.55 -8.08
C GLY A 122 18.65 14.08 -8.20
N THR A 123 19.61 13.43 -7.55
CA THR A 123 21.03 13.79 -7.64
C THR A 123 21.60 13.61 -9.07
N LEU A 124 21.17 12.57 -9.79
CA LEU A 124 21.47 12.42 -11.21
C LEU A 124 20.84 13.55 -12.05
N SER A 125 19.58 13.91 -11.82
CA SER A 125 18.91 15.00 -12.53
C SER A 125 19.62 16.34 -12.35
N ASP A 126 20.06 16.64 -11.13
CA ASP A 126 20.74 17.89 -10.79
C ASP A 126 22.14 17.99 -11.40
N THR A 127 22.85 16.87 -11.53
CA THR A 127 24.21 16.84 -12.09
C THR A 127 24.25 16.75 -13.62
N LEU A 128 23.22 16.18 -14.26
CA LEU A 128 23.22 15.95 -15.71
C LEU A 128 22.74 17.16 -16.54
N GLY A 129 22.07 18.15 -15.95
CA GLY A 129 21.61 19.36 -16.64
C GLY A 129 20.41 19.14 -17.59
N ARG A 130 19.71 20.25 -17.93
CA ARG A 130 18.38 20.28 -18.58
C ARG A 130 18.19 19.39 -19.82
N LYS A 131 19.23 19.16 -20.63
CA LYS A 131 19.16 18.27 -21.83
C LYS A 131 19.20 16.79 -21.49
N ARG A 132 19.93 16.40 -20.44
CA ARG A 132 20.09 15.00 -20.05
C ARG A 132 18.96 14.54 -19.12
N ALA A 133 18.35 15.44 -18.35
CA ALA A 133 17.08 15.17 -17.67
C ALA A 133 15.97 14.80 -18.67
N LEU A 134 15.89 15.51 -19.81
CA LEU A 134 14.98 15.18 -20.92
C LEU A 134 15.31 13.83 -21.60
N LEU A 135 16.59 13.47 -21.72
CA LEU A 135 17.01 12.17 -22.25
C LEU A 135 16.76 11.03 -21.26
N LEU A 136 16.98 11.26 -19.97
CA LEU A 136 16.72 10.28 -18.91
C LEU A 136 15.22 9.99 -18.78
N SER A 137 14.36 11.01 -18.81
CA SER A 137 12.91 10.79 -18.81
C SER A 137 12.44 10.03 -20.04
N LEU A 138 13.04 10.28 -21.22
CA LEU A 138 12.75 9.55 -22.45
C LEU A 138 13.24 8.09 -22.38
N LEU A 139 14.42 7.83 -21.79
CA LEU A 139 14.95 6.48 -21.62
C LEU A 139 14.15 5.68 -20.58
N VAL A 140 13.75 6.30 -19.47
CA VAL A 140 12.91 5.66 -18.46
C VAL A 140 11.53 5.33 -19.04
N ALA A 141 10.90 6.28 -19.75
CA ALA A 141 9.60 6.07 -20.39
C ALA A 141 9.66 5.04 -21.56
N GLY A 142 10.73 5.06 -22.35
CA GLY A 142 10.96 4.09 -23.43
C GLY A 142 11.31 2.69 -22.91
N GLY A 143 12.11 2.60 -21.85
CA GLY A 143 12.46 1.33 -21.22
C GLY A 143 11.25 0.65 -20.57
N SER A 144 10.40 1.42 -19.87
CA SER A 144 9.20 0.88 -19.23
C SER A 144 8.16 0.37 -20.24
N SER A 145 8.12 0.95 -21.45
CA SER A 145 7.17 0.54 -22.50
C SER A 145 7.64 -0.68 -23.30
N MET A 146 8.92 -1.05 -23.26
CA MET A 146 9.43 -2.29 -23.85
C MET A 146 9.36 -3.50 -22.91
N LEU A 147 9.10 -3.26 -21.61
CA LEU A 147 8.98 -4.29 -20.57
C LEU A 147 7.53 -4.73 -20.32
N CYS A 148 6.56 -4.12 -21.01
CA CYS A 148 5.19 -4.59 -21.16
C CYS A 148 4.99 -5.20 -22.55
#